data_AF-A0A4Q5SWU0-F1
#
_entry.id   AF-A0A4Q5SWU0-F1
#
_cell.length_a   1.000
_cell.length_b   1.000
_cell.length_c   1.000
_cell.angle_alpha   90.00
_cell.angle_beta   90.00
_cell.angle_gamma   90.00
#
_symmetry.space_group_name_H-M   'P 1'
#
loop_
_entity.id
_entity.type
_entity.pdbx_description
1 polymer ?
#
loop_
_entity_poly.entity_id
_entity_poly.type
_entity_poly.pdbx_seq_one_letter_code
_entity_poly.pdbx_strand_id
1 'polypeptide(L)' 'SWLAGPMLSLADLAAASQLSVADYLGGIDWTGHEQTAAWYAVFKSRPSFRPLLQEKMEGIHPPAHYALVDA' A
#
# COMPACT_ATOMS: atom_id res chain seq x y z
N SER A 1 12.69 4.85 8.28
CA SER A 1 13.62 3.79 7.83
C SER A 1 12.89 2.89 6.86
N TRP A 2 13.58 2.32 5.88
CA TRP A 2 13.04 1.32 4.96
C TRP A 2 13.27 -0.08 5.53
N LEU A 3 12.61 -1.10 4.97
CA LEU A 3 12.65 -2.47 5.47
C LEU A 3 14.07 -3.05 5.46
N ALA A 4 14.87 -2.72 4.45
CA ALA A 4 16.25 -3.20 4.32
C ALA A 4 17.33 -2.22 4.81
N GLY A 5 16.94 -1.11 5.46
CA GLY A 5 17.88 -0.14 6.03
C GLY A 5 17.56 1.32 5.70
N PRO A 6 18.58 2.18 5.51
CA PRO A 6 18.37 3.64 5.40
C PRO A 6 17.85 4.08 4.03
N MET A 7 17.93 3.23 3.01
CA MET A 7 17.55 3.54 1.63
C MET A 7 16.43 2.63 1.13
N LEU A 8 15.59 3.17 0.26
CA LEU A 8 14.54 2.43 -0.43
C LEU A 8 15.16 1.28 -1.23
N SER A 9 14.59 0.09 -1.09
CA SER A 9 15.12 -1.12 -1.72
C SER A 9 14.04 -1.94 -2.43
N LEU A 10 14.47 -2.99 -3.13
CA LEU A 10 13.55 -3.95 -3.74
C LEU A 10 12.68 -4.66 -2.69
N ALA A 11 13.17 -4.83 -1.46
CA ALA A 11 12.40 -5.44 -0.38
C ALA A 11 11.13 -4.63 -0.08
N ASP A 12 11.25 -3.30 -0.09
CA ASP A 12 10.11 -2.43 0.14
C ASP A 12 9.10 -2.44 -1.00
N LEU A 13 9.58 -2.46 -2.25
CA LEU A 13 8.71 -2.55 -3.43
C LEU A 13 7.96 -3.88 -3.48
N ALA A 14 8.63 -4.99 -3.16
CA ALA A 14 8.02 -6.31 -3.10
C ALA A 14 6.94 -6.37 -2.00
N ALA A 15 7.25 -5.87 -0.81
CA ALA A 15 6.30 -5.82 0.30
C ALA A 15 5.09 -4.92 -0.03
N ALA A 16 5.34 -3.71 -0.56
CA ALA A 16 4.28 -2.78 -0.91
C ALA A 16 3.35 -3.32 -2.00
N SER A 17 3.90 -4.06 -2.99
CA SER A 17 3.12 -4.72 -4.03
C SER A 17 2.17 -5.78 -3.46
N GLN A 18 2.69 -6.67 -2.61
CA GLN A 18 1.87 -7.70 -1.95
C GLN A 18 0.80 -7.10 -1.04
N LEU A 19 1.16 -6.08 -0.25
CA LEU A 19 0.23 -5.33 0.59
C LEU A 19 -0.85 -4.63 -0.25
N SER A 20 -0.51 -4.12 -1.44
CA SER A 20 -1.50 -3.50 -2.34
C SER A 20 -2.60 -4.45 -2.76
N VAL A 21 -2.26 -5.70 -3.07
CA VAL A 21 -3.26 -6.71 -3.43
C VAL A 21 -4.14 -7.05 -2.23
N ALA A 22 -3.55 -7.23 -1.05
CA ALA A 22 -4.30 -7.54 0.17
C ALA A 22 -5.20 -6.37 0.63
N ASP A 23 -4.72 -5.13 0.51
CA ASP A 23 -5.48 -3.91 0.82
C ASP A 23 -6.63 -3.70 -0.17
N TYR A 24 -6.40 -3.99 -1.47
CA TYR A 24 -7.46 -3.93 -2.50
C TYR A 24 -8.62 -4.88 -2.18
N LEU A 25 -8.30 -6.07 -1.65
CA LEU A 25 -9.29 -7.07 -1.24
C LEU A 25 -9.93 -6.78 0.12
N GLY A 26 -9.51 -5.71 0.82
CA GLY A 26 -9.98 -5.37 2.16
C GLY A 26 -9.57 -6.39 3.23
N GLY A 27 -8.50 -7.14 3.00
CA GLY A 27 -8.04 -8.21 3.89
C GLY A 27 -7.14 -7.75 5.03
N ILE A 28 -6.88 -6.44 5.16
CA ILE A 28 -5.95 -5.89 6.15
C ILE A 28 -6.74 -5.07 7.19
N ASP A 29 -6.61 -5.46 8.45
CA ASP A 29 -6.94 -4.60 9.58
C ASP A 29 -5.68 -3.82 9.98
N TRP A 30 -5.71 -2.50 9.80
CA TRP A 30 -4.60 -1.61 10.14
C TRP A 30 -4.53 -1.27 11.64
N THR A 31 -5.52 -1.69 12.43
CA THR A 31 -5.57 -1.46 13.88
C THR A 31 -4.36 -2.06 14.57
N GLY A 32 -3.59 -1.23 15.30
CA GLY A 32 -2.36 -1.66 15.97
C GLY A 32 -1.12 -1.76 15.08
N HIS A 33 -1.24 -1.45 13.78
CA HIS A 33 -0.14 -1.48 12.81
C HIS A 33 0.21 -0.09 12.27
N GLU A 34 0.15 0.94 13.12
CA GLU A 34 0.34 2.36 12.76
C GLU A 34 1.67 2.63 12.03
N GLN A 35 2.77 2.01 12.48
CA GLN A 35 4.08 2.17 11.84
C GLN A 35 4.09 1.62 10.41
N THR A 36 3.44 0.48 10.18
CA THR A 36 3.34 -0.14 8.85
C THR A 36 2.40 0.66 7.95
N ALA A 37 1.28 1.14 8.49
CA ALA A 37 0.33 1.99 7.78
C ALA A 37 1.02 3.28 7.30
N ALA A 38 1.78 3.95 8.17
CA ALA A 38 2.54 5.15 7.81
C ALA A 38 3.60 4.88 6.73
N TRP A 39 4.35 3.78 6.84
CA TRP A 39 5.31 3.37 5.81
C TRP A 39 4.62 3.08 4.47
N TYR A 40 3.44 2.44 4.49
CA TYR A 40 2.69 2.08 3.29
C TYR A 40 2.03 3.31 2.64
N ALA A 41 1.56 4.28 3.43
CA ALA A 41 1.04 5.56 2.93
C ALA A 41 2.10 6.33 2.12
N VAL A 42 3.36 6.30 2.56
CA VAL A 42 4.48 6.86 1.79
C VAL A 42 4.60 6.20 0.42
N PHE A 43 4.37 4.88 0.29
CA PHE A 43 4.34 4.20 -1.01
C PHE A 43 3.16 4.64 -1.88
N LYS A 44 1.95 4.69 -1.32
CA LYS A 44 0.74 5.12 -2.05
C LYS A 44 0.88 6.54 -2.62
N SER A 45 1.60 7.43 -1.94
CA SER A 45 1.82 8.81 -2.38
C SER A 45 2.72 8.97 -3.61
N ARG A 46 3.53 7.95 -3.95
CA ARG A 46 4.54 8.06 -5.03
C ARG A 46 3.90 7.95 -6.42
N PRO A 47 4.34 8.76 -7.40
CA PRO A 47 3.82 8.68 -8.78
C PRO A 47 3.95 7.29 -9.41
N SER A 48 5.01 6.54 -9.09
CA SER A 48 5.25 5.18 -9.57
C SER A 48 4.20 4.17 -9.08
N PHE A 49 3.50 4.47 -7.98
CA PHE A 49 2.52 3.58 -7.37
C PHE A 49 1.08 3.88 -7.81
N ARG A 50 0.83 5.07 -8.40
CA ARG A 50 -0.49 5.49 -8.88
C ARG A 50 -1.13 4.51 -9.89
N PRO A 51 -0.40 3.93 -10.86
CA PRO A 51 -1.00 2.97 -11.78
C PRO A 51 -1.60 1.77 -11.06
N LEU A 52 -0.91 1.22 -10.04
CA LEU A 52 -1.40 0.09 -9.24
C LEU A 52 -2.65 0.41 -8.42
N LEU A 53 -2.80 1.67 -7.97
CA LEU A 53 -4.00 2.12 -7.26
C LEU A 53 -5.18 2.40 -8.20
N GLN A 54 -4.90 2.67 -9.48
CA GLN A 54 -5.91 2.94 -10.51
C GLN A 54 -6.42 1.67 -11.19
N GLU A 55 -5.65 0.58 -11.12
CA GLU A 55 -6.09 -0.73 -11.58
C GLU A 55 -7.31 -1.18 -10.77
N LYS A 56 -8.42 -1.41 -11.48
CA LYS A 56 -9.64 -1.96 -10.92
C LYS A 56 -9.88 -3.31 -11.56
N MET A 57 -10.07 -4.33 -10.72
CA MET A 57 -10.49 -5.65 -11.17
C MET A 57 -11.99 -5.62 -11.46
N GLU A 58 -12.40 -6.15 -12.61
CA GLU A 58 -13.82 -6.28 -12.96
C GLU A 58 -14.55 -7.13 -11.92
N GLY A 59 -15.63 -6.59 -11.33
CA GLY A 59 -16.46 -7.29 -10.35
C GLY A 59 -15.97 -7.25 -8.90
N ILE A 60 -14.78 -6.73 -8.61
CA ILE A 60 -14.29 -6.54 -7.23
C ILE A 60 -14.07 -5.06 -6.98
N HIS A 61 -14.89 -4.48 -6.09
CA HIS A 61 -14.77 -3.09 -5.70
C HIS A 61 -13.82 -2.95 -4.50
N PRO A 62 -12.79 -2.09 -4.58
CA PRO A 62 -11.91 -1.86 -3.45
C PRO A 62 -12.66 -1.14 -2.32
N PRO A 63 -12.24 -1.31 -1.06
CA PRO A 63 -12.79 -0.57 0.06
C PRO A 63 -12.55 0.94 -0.08
N ALA A 64 -13.42 1.76 0.52
CA ALA A 64 -13.42 3.23 0.34
C ALA A 64 -12.10 3.91 0.74
N HIS A 65 -11.31 3.29 1.62
CA HIS A 65 -10.02 3.80 2.09
C HIS A 65 -8.83 3.40 1.21
N TYR A 66 -9.00 2.52 0.24
CA TYR A 66 -7.90 2.00 -0.59
C TYR A 66 -7.15 3.12 -1.32
N ALA A 67 -7.90 4.10 -1.86
CA ALA A 67 -7.37 5.23 -2.61
C ALA A 67 -7.07 6.48 -1.75
N LEU A 68 -7.33 6.44 -0.44
CA LEU A 68 -6.98 7.56 0.44
C LEU A 68 -5.48 7.54 0.69
N VAL A 69 -4.83 8.65 0.34
CA VAL A 69 -3.39 8.87 0.54
C VAL A 69 -3.10 9.47 1.92
N ASP A 70 -4.15 9.88 2.63
CA ASP A 70 -4.06 10.49 3.96
C ASP A 70 -4.51 9.48 5.03
N ALA A 71 -3.53 8.95 5.77
CA ALA A 71 -3.70 8.34 7.09
C ALA A 71 -2.72 9.01 8.05
#